data_AF-A0A8C2RW11-F1
#
_entry.id   AF-A0A8C2RW11-F1
#
_cell.length_a   1.000
_cell.length_b   1.000
_cell.length_c   1.000
_cell.angle_alpha   90.00
_cell.angle_beta   90.00
_cell.angle_gamma   90.00
#
_symmetry.space_group_name_H-M   'P 1'
#
loop_
_entity.id
_entity.type
_entity.pdbx_description
1 polymer ?
#
loop_
_entity_poly.entity_id
_entity_poly.type
_entity_poly.pdbx_seq_one_letter_code
_entity_poly.pdbx_strand_id
1 'polypeptide(L)'
;MFAPAAALVAPSSSKMPSRWSVTSQVHQHYHHECNSHAALELHASFQCLARACSLHHHHDVALQRFSCFFRLHSQEHSETTESLMLLQNRRGGSFSFLDIRNSETQEWESGLQAMQDTLHLEKCINQSLLNLHQLPTDTSNAHL
;
A
#
# COMPACT_ATOMS: atom_id res chain seq x y z
N MET A 1 45.91 -56.04 3.87
CA MET A 1 46.25 -54.69 3.37
C MET A 1 44.98 -54.08 2.79
N PHE A 2 44.24 -53.33 3.61
CA PHE A 2 43.03 -52.61 3.19
C PHE A 2 43.34 -51.12 3.31
N ALA A 3 43.26 -50.39 2.20
CA ALA A 3 43.45 -48.94 2.15
C ALA A 3 42.20 -48.22 2.68
N PRO A 4 42.31 -47.08 3.39
CA PRO A 4 41.15 -46.35 3.87
C PRO A 4 40.56 -45.47 2.77
N ALA A 5 39.23 -45.34 2.79
CA ALA A 5 38.46 -44.50 1.90
C ALA A 5 38.83 -43.01 2.09
N ALA A 6 39.14 -42.33 0.98
CA ALA A 6 39.35 -40.89 0.95
C ALA A 6 38.04 -40.17 1.29
N ALA A 7 38.05 -39.40 2.37
CA ALA A 7 36.96 -38.51 2.74
C ALA A 7 36.77 -37.44 1.64
N LEU A 8 35.55 -37.34 1.12
CA LEU A 8 35.12 -36.26 0.24
C LEU A 8 35.23 -34.93 1.03
N VAL A 9 36.22 -34.11 0.71
CA VAL A 9 36.30 -32.72 1.19
C VAL A 9 35.23 -31.92 0.47
N ALA A 10 34.20 -31.49 1.20
CA ALA A 10 33.22 -30.53 0.69
C ALA A 10 33.93 -29.20 0.38
N PRO A 11 33.68 -28.56 -0.77
CA PRO A 11 34.31 -27.29 -1.09
C PRO A 11 33.81 -26.21 -0.11
N SER A 12 34.75 -25.40 0.36
CA SER A 12 34.51 -24.29 1.28
C SER A 12 33.47 -23.34 0.72
N SER A 13 32.53 -22.92 1.58
CA SER A 13 31.51 -21.92 1.27
C SER A 13 32.18 -20.60 0.87
N SER A 14 32.28 -20.36 -0.44
CA SER A 14 32.67 -19.08 -0.99
C SER A 14 31.58 -18.07 -0.65
N LYS A 15 31.90 -17.12 0.24
CA LYS A 15 31.10 -15.91 0.48
C LYS A 15 30.71 -15.29 -0.85
N MET A 16 29.43 -15.37 -1.21
CA MET A 16 28.85 -14.61 -2.32
C MET A 16 29.06 -13.12 -2.02
N PRO A 17 29.65 -12.33 -2.93
CA PRO A 17 29.73 -10.90 -2.74
C PRO A 17 28.31 -10.34 -2.80
N SER A 18 27.90 -9.64 -1.74
CA SER A 18 26.68 -8.85 -1.65
C SER A 18 26.74 -7.71 -2.66
N ARG A 19 26.48 -8.01 -3.93
CA ARG A 19 26.65 -7.08 -5.06
C ARG A 19 25.29 -6.67 -5.64
N TRP A 20 24.34 -6.29 -4.79
CA TRP A 20 23.14 -5.52 -5.16
C TRP A 20 22.66 -4.66 -3.99
N SER A 21 23.54 -4.03 -3.23
CA SER A 21 23.14 -2.89 -2.40
C SER A 21 23.22 -1.64 -3.28
N VAL A 22 22.20 -1.42 -4.11
CA VAL A 22 21.99 -0.11 -4.74
C VAL A 22 21.45 0.80 -3.65
N THR A 23 22.33 1.38 -2.85
CA THR A 23 21.97 2.53 -2.03
C THR A 23 21.62 3.65 -3.01
N SER A 24 20.35 4.08 -3.02
CA SER A 24 19.92 5.20 -3.85
C SER A 24 20.80 6.41 -3.55
N GLN A 25 21.48 6.93 -4.57
CA GLN A 25 22.30 8.15 -4.46
C GLN A 25 21.45 9.41 -4.24
N VAL A 26 20.15 9.32 -4.49
CA VAL A 26 19.16 10.34 -4.16
C VAL A 26 18.42 9.82 -2.93
N HIS A 27 18.88 10.14 -1.74
CA HIS A 27 18.13 9.87 -0.51
C HIS A 27 17.68 11.22 0.03
N GLN A 28 16.77 11.87 -0.70
CA GLN A 28 16.02 12.96 -0.09
C GLN A 28 15.15 12.30 0.98
N HIS A 29 15.29 12.72 2.24
CA HIS A 29 14.48 12.25 3.37
C HIS A 29 13.00 12.48 3.05
N TYR A 30 12.40 11.52 2.36
CA TYR A 30 11.01 11.60 1.99
C TYR A 30 10.18 11.07 3.15
N HIS A 31 9.25 11.91 3.58
CA HIS A 31 8.62 11.84 4.89
C HIS A 31 7.85 10.53 5.10
N HIS A 32 7.93 10.00 6.32
CA HIS A 32 7.13 8.86 6.81
C HIS A 32 5.62 9.05 6.50
N GLU A 33 5.18 10.29 6.40
CA GLU A 33 3.83 10.75 6.18
C GLU A 33 3.35 10.46 4.76
N CYS A 34 4.23 10.49 3.75
CA CYS A 34 3.84 10.05 2.41
C CYS A 34 3.71 8.52 2.33
N ASN A 35 4.58 7.77 3.02
CA ASN A 35 4.41 6.33 3.15
C ASN A 35 3.10 6.01 3.90
N SER A 36 2.80 6.77 4.97
CA SER A 36 1.57 6.63 5.73
C SER A 36 0.33 6.96 4.89
N HIS A 37 0.39 8.00 4.05
CA HIS A 37 -0.69 8.39 3.17
C HIS A 37 -0.94 7.34 2.09
N ALA A 38 0.11 6.84 1.43
CA ALA A 38 -0.01 5.76 0.47
C ALA A 38 -0.51 4.44 1.10
N ALA A 39 -0.17 4.16 2.36
CA ALA A 39 -0.76 3.03 3.08
C ALA A 39 -2.26 3.23 3.37
N LEU A 40 -2.69 4.47 3.66
CA LEU A 40 -4.10 4.81 3.86
C LEU A 40 -4.91 4.68 2.56
N GLU A 41 -4.36 5.16 1.44
CA GLU A 41 -4.94 4.96 0.09
C GLU A 41 -5.10 3.47 -0.24
N LEU A 42 -4.08 2.66 0.03
CA LEU A 42 -4.15 1.23 -0.20
C LEU A 42 -5.21 0.54 0.68
N HIS A 43 -5.35 0.97 1.93
CA HIS A 43 -6.42 0.50 2.81
C HIS A 43 -7.80 0.90 2.29
N ALA A 44 -7.95 2.10 1.75
CA ALA A 44 -9.19 2.57 1.16
C ALA A 44 -9.57 1.80 -0.11
N SER A 45 -8.59 1.51 -0.96
CA SER A 45 -8.76 0.60 -2.09
C SER A 45 -9.33 -0.75 -1.64
N PHE A 46 -8.71 -1.36 -0.64
CA PHE A 46 -9.12 -2.65 -0.12
C PHE A 46 -10.54 -2.62 0.46
N GLN A 47 -10.86 -1.63 1.29
CA GLN A 47 -12.20 -1.52 1.88
C GLN A 47 -13.29 -1.31 0.80
N CYS A 48 -13.01 -0.48 -0.21
CA CYS A 48 -13.94 -0.27 -1.32
C CYS A 48 -14.14 -1.57 -2.11
N LEU A 49 -13.07 -2.34 -2.38
CA LEU A 49 -13.20 -3.63 -3.05
C LEU A 49 -14.01 -4.63 -2.23
N ALA A 50 -13.79 -4.70 -0.91
CA ALA A 50 -14.55 -5.55 -0.01
C ALA A 50 -16.04 -5.20 -0.04
N ARG A 51 -16.39 -3.91 0.07
CA ARG A 51 -17.78 -3.43 -0.06
C ARG A 51 -18.38 -3.80 -1.42
N ALA A 52 -17.63 -3.62 -2.50
CA ALA A 52 -18.09 -3.95 -3.84
C ALA A 52 -18.46 -5.43 -3.95
N CYS A 53 -17.62 -6.33 -3.42
CA CYS A 53 -17.84 -7.78 -3.44
C CYS A 53 -19.03 -8.20 -2.58
N SER A 54 -19.19 -7.64 -1.38
CA SER A 54 -20.32 -7.93 -0.50
C SER A 54 -21.65 -7.50 -1.12
N LEU A 55 -21.71 -6.29 -1.69
CA LEU A 55 -22.92 -5.74 -2.30
C LEU A 55 -23.28 -6.38 -3.65
N HIS A 56 -22.32 -7.02 -4.32
CA HIS A 56 -22.52 -7.62 -5.64
C HIS A 56 -23.55 -8.75 -5.66
N HIS A 57 -23.66 -9.50 -4.55
CA HIS A 57 -24.49 -10.71 -4.48
C HIS A 57 -25.96 -10.41 -4.12
N HIS A 58 -26.28 -9.17 -3.77
CA HIS A 58 -27.65 -8.80 -3.47
C HIS A 58 -28.48 -8.65 -4.76
N HIS A 59 -29.62 -9.30 -4.82
CA HIS A 59 -30.56 -9.24 -5.95
C HIS A 59 -31.27 -7.88 -6.12
N ASP A 60 -30.91 -6.87 -5.32
CA ASP A 60 -31.43 -5.52 -5.41
C ASP A 60 -30.61 -4.68 -6.42
N VAL A 61 -31.28 -4.15 -7.44
CA VAL A 61 -30.69 -3.33 -8.50
C VAL A 61 -29.98 -2.09 -7.95
N ALA A 62 -30.45 -1.51 -6.83
CA ALA A 62 -29.80 -0.37 -6.19
C ALA A 62 -28.43 -0.76 -5.62
N LEU A 63 -28.32 -1.95 -5.02
CA LEU A 63 -27.07 -2.46 -4.43
C LEU A 63 -26.03 -2.85 -5.50
N GLN A 64 -26.47 -3.28 -6.68
CA GLN A 64 -25.58 -3.49 -7.83
C GLN A 64 -24.90 -2.20 -8.30
N ARG A 65 -25.60 -1.06 -8.27
CA ARG A 65 -25.00 0.24 -8.61
C ARG A 65 -23.96 0.67 -7.58
N PHE A 66 -24.22 0.44 -6.29
CA PHE A 66 -23.22 0.68 -5.24
C PHE A 66 -22.00 -0.23 -5.41
N SER A 67 -22.18 -1.51 -5.77
CA SER A 67 -21.08 -2.42 -6.08
C SER A 67 -20.17 -1.87 -7.19
N CYS A 68 -20.76 -1.35 -8.27
CA CYS A 68 -19.99 -0.72 -9.36
C CYS A 68 -19.25 0.54 -8.89
N PHE A 69 -19.93 1.40 -8.13
CA PHE A 69 -19.34 2.61 -7.55
C PHE A 69 -18.11 2.29 -6.71
N PHE A 70 -18.21 1.35 -5.75
CA PHE A 70 -17.09 0.99 -4.90
C PHE A 70 -15.96 0.31 -5.66
N ARG A 71 -16.25 -0.44 -6.73
CA ARG A 71 -15.20 -1.03 -7.57
C ARG A 71 -14.39 0.03 -8.30
N LEU A 72 -15.05 1.07 -8.82
CA LEU A 72 -14.36 2.20 -9.45
C LEU A 72 -13.51 2.97 -8.42
N HIS A 73 -14.09 3.26 -7.25
CA HIS A 73 -13.40 3.96 -6.18
C HIS A 73 -12.16 3.20 -5.67
N SER A 74 -12.26 1.86 -5.59
CA SER A 74 -11.11 1.01 -5.27
C SER A 74 -9.98 1.15 -6.29
N GLN A 75 -10.31 1.23 -7.57
CA GLN A 75 -9.34 1.43 -8.64
C GLN A 75 -8.64 2.79 -8.51
N GLU A 76 -9.39 3.88 -8.27
CA GLU A 76 -8.84 5.23 -8.11
C GLU A 76 -7.82 5.32 -6.96
N HIS A 77 -8.13 4.74 -5.80
CA HIS A 77 -7.18 4.68 -4.68
C HIS A 77 -5.95 3.81 -4.99
N SER A 78 -6.12 2.73 -5.75
CA SER A 78 -5.01 1.85 -6.16
C SER A 78 -4.05 2.58 -7.10
N GLU A 79 -4.58 3.32 -8.08
CA GLU A 79 -3.82 4.15 -9.00
C GLU A 79 -3.09 5.28 -8.24
N THR A 80 -3.74 5.89 -7.26
CA THR A 80 -3.12 6.90 -6.37
C THR A 80 -1.98 6.28 -5.57
N THR A 81 -2.20 5.12 -4.97
CA THR A 81 -1.16 4.37 -4.24
C THR A 81 0.04 4.05 -5.13
N GLU A 82 -0.20 3.52 -6.33
CA GLU A 82 0.85 3.18 -7.29
C GLU A 82 1.66 4.41 -7.69
N SER A 83 0.99 5.52 -7.99
CA SER A 83 1.63 6.79 -8.32
C SER A 83 2.54 7.29 -7.19
N LEU A 84 2.07 7.22 -5.94
CA LEU A 84 2.86 7.60 -4.76
C LEU A 84 4.06 6.68 -4.54
N MET A 85 3.89 5.36 -4.72
CA MET A 85 5.00 4.40 -4.64
C MET A 85 6.05 4.66 -5.72
N LEU A 86 5.63 4.94 -6.95
CA LEU A 86 6.54 5.29 -8.06
C LEU A 86 7.27 6.61 -7.79
N LEU A 87 6.58 7.62 -7.27
CA LEU A 87 7.20 8.88 -6.86
C LEU A 87 8.26 8.66 -5.78
N GLN A 88 7.95 7.83 -4.79
CA GLN A 88 8.86 7.47 -3.71
C GLN A 88 10.11 6.75 -4.23
N ASN A 89 9.93 5.75 -5.10
CA ASN A 89 11.03 5.04 -5.74
C ASN A 89 11.92 5.97 -6.59
N ARG A 90 11.33 6.91 -7.33
CA ARG A 90 12.07 7.90 -8.13
C ARG A 90 12.92 8.84 -7.27
N ARG A 91 12.46 9.14 -6.06
CA ARG A 91 13.19 9.97 -5.09
C ARG A 91 14.13 9.15 -4.20
N GLY A 92 14.23 7.85 -4.45
CA GLY A 92 15.11 6.92 -3.76
C GLY A 92 14.68 6.55 -2.35
N GLY A 93 13.42 6.80 -1.99
CA GLY A 93 12.81 6.27 -0.79
C GLY A 93 12.40 4.81 -0.98
N SER A 94 12.11 4.14 0.13
CA SER A 94 11.54 2.79 0.14
C SER A 94 10.10 2.85 0.65
N PHE A 95 9.19 2.18 -0.06
CA PHE A 95 7.85 1.96 0.45
C PHE A 95 7.83 0.78 1.43
N SER A 96 7.15 0.94 2.56
CA SER A 96 6.94 -0.11 3.56
C SER A 96 5.48 -0.50 3.58
N PHE A 97 5.17 -1.76 3.28
CA PHE A 97 3.83 -2.30 3.44
C PHE A 97 3.50 -2.37 4.94
N LEU A 98 2.61 -1.50 5.39
CA LEU A 98 1.97 -1.63 6.70
C LEU A 98 0.90 -2.72 6.61
N ASP A 99 0.66 -3.39 7.73
CA ASP A 99 -0.31 -4.47 7.84
C ASP A 99 -1.73 -3.94 7.63
N ILE A 100 -2.33 -4.24 6.47
CA ILE A 100 -3.70 -3.83 6.15
C ILE A 100 -4.64 -4.78 6.86
N ARG A 101 -5.08 -4.39 8.06
CA ARG A 101 -6.06 -5.18 8.82
C ARG A 101 -7.44 -5.03 8.20
N ASN A 102 -8.17 -6.15 8.13
CA ASN A 102 -9.60 -6.13 7.90
C ASN A 102 -10.29 -5.34 9.01
N SER A 103 -11.27 -4.50 8.66
CA SER A 103 -12.19 -3.96 9.66
C SER A 103 -13.08 -5.09 10.16
N GLU A 104 -13.19 -5.26 11.48
CA GLU A 104 -13.96 -6.33 12.13
C GLU A 104 -15.47 -6.29 11.78
N THR A 105 -15.95 -5.16 11.26
CA THR A 105 -17.32 -4.97 10.74
C THR A 105 -17.34 -5.23 9.23
N GLN A 106 -17.77 -6.43 8.83
CA GLN A 106 -17.82 -6.84 7.42
C GLN A 106 -19.24 -7.22 6.95
N GLU A 107 -20.28 -6.84 7.71
CA GLU A 107 -21.67 -6.93 7.26
C GLU A 107 -22.21 -5.52 6.99
N TRP A 108 -22.14 -5.09 5.72
CA TRP A 108 -22.83 -3.89 5.28
C TRP A 108 -24.27 -4.26 4.91
N GLU A 109 -25.18 -4.08 5.86
CA GLU A 109 -26.60 -4.40 5.70
C GLU A 109 -27.33 -3.46 4.72
N SER A 110 -26.76 -2.29 4.39
CA SER A 110 -27.35 -1.33 3.47
C SER A 110 -26.33 -0.48 2.70
N GLY A 111 -26.73 -0.01 1.52
CA GLY A 111 -25.94 0.97 0.76
C GLY A 111 -25.74 2.29 1.49
N LEU A 112 -26.68 2.71 2.36
CA LEU A 112 -26.54 3.92 3.17
C LEU A 112 -25.36 3.83 4.15
N GLN A 113 -25.28 2.73 4.89
CA GLN A 113 -24.17 2.49 5.82
C GLN A 113 -22.83 2.46 5.06
N ALA A 114 -22.78 1.76 3.92
CA ALA A 114 -21.58 1.69 3.09
C ALA A 114 -21.12 3.08 2.60
N MET A 115 -22.05 3.96 2.23
CA MET A 115 -21.75 5.34 1.82
C MET A 115 -21.29 6.21 2.99
N GLN A 116 -21.89 6.07 4.17
CA GLN A 116 -21.47 6.81 5.37
C GLN A 116 -20.06 6.41 5.82
N ASP A 117 -19.76 5.11 5.82
CA ASP A 117 -18.43 4.59 6.15
C ASP A 117 -17.37 5.09 5.15
N THR A 118 -17.71 5.07 3.87
CA THR A 118 -16.81 5.54 2.81
C THR A 118 -16.58 7.04 2.92
N LEU A 119 -17.62 7.84 3.18
CA LEU A 119 -17.46 9.28 3.43
C LEU A 119 -16.55 9.57 4.63
N HIS A 120 -16.64 8.77 5.70
CA HIS A 120 -15.73 8.91 6.84
C HIS A 120 -14.28 8.62 6.43
N LEU A 121 -14.06 7.56 5.66
CA LEU A 121 -12.74 7.21 5.14
C LEU A 121 -12.17 8.31 4.23
N GLU A 122 -12.95 8.85 3.32
CA GLU A 122 -12.56 9.98 2.45
C GLU A 122 -12.15 11.22 3.26
N LYS A 123 -12.85 11.50 4.36
CA LYS A 123 -12.44 12.59 5.25
C LYS A 123 -11.09 12.33 5.90
N CYS A 124 -10.82 11.09 6.31
CA CYS A 124 -9.51 10.70 6.85
C CYS A 124 -8.40 10.85 5.79
N ILE A 125 -8.66 10.41 4.55
CA ILE A 125 -7.73 10.56 3.42
C ILE A 125 -7.46 12.04 3.15
N ASN A 126 -8.51 12.85 3.03
CA ASN A 126 -8.38 14.27 2.79
C ASN A 126 -7.61 14.97 3.92
N GLN A 127 -7.85 14.59 5.18
CA GLN A 127 -7.08 15.14 6.30
C GLN A 127 -5.60 14.70 6.24
N SER A 128 -5.32 13.46 5.87
CA SER A 128 -3.95 12.98 5.67
C SER A 128 -3.25 13.76 4.56
N LEU A 129 -3.95 14.08 3.48
CA LEU A 129 -3.42 14.87 2.37
C LEU A 129 -3.13 16.32 2.79
N LEU A 130 -4.05 16.95 3.54
CA LEU A 130 -3.84 18.28 4.09
C LEU A 130 -2.63 18.31 5.05
N ASN A 131 -2.49 17.30 5.89
CA ASN A 131 -1.34 17.18 6.79
C ASN A 131 -0.04 17.06 5.99
N LEU A 132 -0.04 16.28 4.91
CA LEU A 132 1.11 16.13 4.02
C LEU A 132 1.51 17.46 3.37
N HIS A 133 0.54 18.27 2.94
CA HIS A 133 0.80 19.60 2.38
C HIS A 133 1.29 20.63 3.41
N GLN A 134 0.89 20.49 4.68
CA GLN A 134 1.26 21.42 5.75
C GLN A 134 2.63 21.14 6.36
N LEU A 135 3.24 19.98 6.08
CA LEU A 135 4.58 19.66 6.55
C LEU A 135 5.57 20.73 6.05
N PRO A 136 6.35 21.36 6.95
CA PRO A 136 7.40 22.27 6.55
C PRO A 136 8.32 21.56 5.55
N THR A 137 8.48 22.11 4.36
CA THR A 137 9.57 21.73 3.46
C THR A 137 10.90 22.18 4.06
N ASP A 138 11.29 21.59 5.20
CA ASP A 138 12.51 21.94 5.94
C ASP A 138 13.80 21.55 5.20
N THR A 139 13.67 20.96 4.01
CA THR A 139 14.77 20.77 3.08
C THR A 139 14.25 20.89 1.65
N SER A 140 14.52 22.00 0.96
CA SER A 140 14.65 22.10 -0.51
C SER A 140 13.72 21.20 -1.35
N ASN A 141 12.41 21.17 -1.08
CA ASN A 141 11.47 20.29 -1.78
C ASN A 141 10.18 21.03 -2.14
N ALA A 142 10.29 22.17 -2.83
CA ALA A 142 9.16 22.98 -3.30
C ALA A 142 8.30 22.33 -4.41
N HIS A 143 8.32 21.00 -4.55
CA HIS A 143 7.67 20.24 -5.63
C HIS A 143 6.67 19.20 -5.11
N LEU A 144 6.17 19.37 -3.88
CA LEU A 144 5.14 18.54 -3.27
C LEU A 144 3.78 19.26 -3.30
#